data_AF-A0A4R3HSM0-F1
#
_entry.id   AF-A0A4R3HSM0-F1
#
_cell.length_a   1.000
_cell.length_b   1.000
_cell.length_c   1.000
_cell.angle_alpha   90.00
_cell.angle_beta   90.00
_cell.angle_gamma   90.00
#
_symmetry.space_group_name_H-M   'P 1'
#
loop_
_entity.id
_entity.type
_entity.pdbx_description
1 polymer ?
#
loop_
_entity_poly.entity_id
_entity_poly.type
_entity_poly.pdbx_seq_one_letter_code
_entity_poly.pdbx_strand_id
1 'polypeptide(L)'
;MANDDNYVTRGELIRMLQSWQAGELTTQQLWDWASHRFQAGQADYDDWDGEDSVAREVLTMLDSLDLHLMLVEDVPLHLAFLQSPLGAFWESQSDWHAKLAELNYAERRVSLKDDPIYALYCE
;
A
#
# COMPACT_ATOMS: atom_id res chain seq x y z
N MET A 1 25.90 10.15 -9.53
CA MET A 1 24.80 10.66 -8.71
C MET A 1 23.74 9.57 -8.76
N ALA A 2 23.44 8.93 -7.64
CA ALA A 2 22.30 8.01 -7.59
C ALA A 2 21.04 8.83 -7.93
N ASN A 3 20.17 8.28 -8.76
CA ASN A 3 18.95 8.96 -9.15
C ASN A 3 18.02 8.96 -7.93
N ASP A 4 17.85 10.11 -7.25
CA ASP A 4 16.95 10.27 -6.10
C ASP A 4 15.49 9.87 -6.44
N ASP A 5 15.15 9.81 -7.73
CA ASP A 5 13.85 9.39 -8.25
C ASP A 5 13.43 7.97 -7.83
N ASN A 6 14.35 7.12 -7.35
CA ASN A 6 14.05 5.74 -6.93
C ASN A 6 13.95 5.56 -5.40
N TYR A 7 14.13 6.61 -4.59
CA TYR A 7 14.13 6.46 -3.12
C TYR A 7 12.75 6.70 -2.49
N VAL A 8 12.11 5.64 -1.99
CA VAL A 8 10.78 5.67 -1.36
C VAL A 8 10.93 5.78 0.14
N THR A 9 10.16 6.67 0.77
CA THR A 9 10.17 6.81 2.23
C THR A 9 8.83 6.40 2.84
N ARG A 10 8.84 5.92 4.08
CA ARG A 10 7.61 5.79 4.89
C ARG A 10 6.80 7.08 4.90
N GLY A 11 7.49 8.22 5.03
CA GLY A 11 6.86 9.53 5.04
C GLY A 11 6.15 9.90 3.73
N GLU A 12 6.70 9.48 2.59
CA GLU A 12 6.05 9.64 1.28
C GLU A 12 4.78 8.80 1.19
N LEU A 13 4.85 7.51 1.54
CA LEU A 13 3.69 6.61 1.54
C LEU A 13 2.58 7.10 2.49
N ILE A 14 2.95 7.56 3.68
CA ILE A 14 2.01 8.15 4.65
C ILE A 14 1.26 9.33 4.02
N ARG A 15 1.97 10.25 3.35
CA ARG A 15 1.33 11.41 2.70
C ARG A 15 0.38 10.98 1.59
N MET A 16 0.78 10.04 0.74
CA MET A 16 -0.06 9.55 -0.35
C MET A 16 -1.35 8.90 0.16
N LEU A 17 -1.24 8.04 1.19
CA LEU A 17 -2.40 7.42 1.85
C LEU A 17 -3.31 8.46 2.53
N GLN A 18 -2.74 9.47 3.18
CA GLN A 18 -3.51 10.54 3.81
C GLN A 18 -4.24 11.42 2.78
N SER A 19 -3.60 11.78 1.67
CA SER A 19 -4.25 12.53 0.60
C SER A 19 -5.34 11.72 -0.11
N TRP A 20 -5.16 10.40 -0.26
CA TRP A 20 -6.24 9.52 -0.73
C TRP A 20 -7.41 9.48 0.27
N GLN A 21 -7.12 9.33 1.57
CA GLN A 21 -8.12 9.36 2.63
C GLN A 21 -8.88 10.69 2.71
N ALA A 22 -8.22 11.80 2.42
CA ALA A 22 -8.82 13.13 2.39
C ALA A 22 -9.62 13.41 1.09
N GLY A 23 -9.57 12.52 0.10
CA GLY A 23 -10.18 12.71 -1.22
C GLY A 23 -9.44 13.71 -2.12
N GLU A 24 -8.19 14.06 -1.78
CA GLU A 24 -7.32 14.92 -2.57
C GLU A 24 -6.67 14.15 -3.74
N LEU A 25 -6.54 12.82 -3.59
CA LEU A 25 -6.15 11.89 -4.63
C LEU A 25 -7.29 10.93 -4.91
N THR A 26 -7.56 10.64 -6.18
CA THR A 26 -8.43 9.53 -6.56
C THR A 26 -7.69 8.20 -6.42
N THR A 27 -8.44 7.09 -6.32
CA THR A 27 -7.87 5.74 -6.32
C THR A 27 -7.00 5.49 -7.54
N GLN A 28 -7.43 5.90 -8.74
CA GLN A 28 -6.64 5.76 -9.96
C GLN A 28 -5.30 6.52 -9.87
N GLN A 29 -5.31 7.76 -9.37
CA GLN A 29 -4.09 8.56 -9.23
C GLN A 29 -3.10 7.94 -8.23
N LEU A 30 -3.60 7.39 -7.12
CA LEU A 30 -2.77 6.67 -6.16
C LEU A 30 -2.17 5.41 -6.78
N TRP A 31 -2.99 4.64 -7.50
CA TRP A 31 -2.57 3.40 -8.13
C TRP A 31 -1.52 3.64 -9.22
N ASP A 32 -1.76 4.59 -10.13
CA ASP A 32 -0.80 4.99 -11.17
C ASP A 32 0.55 5.43 -10.57
N TRP A 33 0.50 6.21 -9.48
CA TRP A 33 1.69 6.64 -8.76
C TRP A 33 2.45 5.44 -8.18
N ALA A 34 1.75 4.53 -7.49
CA ALA A 34 2.36 3.38 -6.86
C ALA A 34 3.01 2.45 -7.90
N SER A 35 2.31 2.19 -9.00
CA SER A 35 2.85 1.36 -10.08
C SER A 35 4.04 1.97 -10.77
N HIS A 36 4.04 3.29 -11.00
CA HIS A 36 5.24 3.95 -11.52
C HIS A 36 6.43 3.82 -10.54
N ARG A 37 6.16 3.95 -9.24
CA ARG A 37 7.19 3.88 -8.19
C ARG A 37 7.77 2.47 -8.06
N PHE A 38 6.94 1.43 -8.13
CA PHE A 38 7.34 0.04 -7.98
C PHE A 38 8.04 -0.50 -9.23
N GLN A 39 7.56 -0.15 -10.43
CA GLN A 39 8.17 -0.53 -11.72
C GLN A 39 9.62 -0.06 -11.90
N ALA A 40 10.06 0.93 -11.12
CA ALA A 40 11.46 1.33 -11.11
C ALA A 40 12.41 0.17 -10.74
N GLY A 41 11.91 -0.95 -10.19
CA GLY A 41 12.62 -2.23 -10.01
C GLY A 41 13.87 -2.15 -9.13
N GLN A 42 14.15 -0.96 -8.62
CA GLN A 42 15.33 -0.52 -7.89
C GLN A 42 14.91 0.48 -6.81
N ALA A 43 13.64 0.43 -6.39
CA ALA A 43 13.18 1.28 -5.31
C ALA A 43 14.04 0.97 -4.07
N ASP A 44 14.70 2.00 -3.55
CA ASP A 44 15.43 1.93 -2.30
C ASP A 44 14.55 2.56 -1.21
N TYR A 45 14.62 2.03 0.01
CA TYR A 45 13.67 2.38 1.08
C TYR A 45 14.40 2.93 2.30
N ASP A 46 13.77 3.84 3.02
CA ASP A 46 14.35 4.47 4.21
C ASP A 46 14.42 3.56 5.43
N ASP A 47 13.72 2.43 5.39
CA ASP A 47 13.46 1.58 6.55
C ASP A 47 13.93 0.13 6.38
N TRP A 48 14.89 -0.11 5.47
CA TRP A 48 15.50 -1.41 5.33
C TRP A 48 16.05 -1.92 6.66
N ASP A 49 15.57 -3.09 7.08
CA ASP A 49 16.07 -3.88 8.20
C ASP A 49 16.51 -5.25 7.67
N GLY A 50 17.70 -5.28 7.07
CA GLY A 50 18.16 -6.44 6.30
C GLY A 50 17.43 -6.54 4.95
N GLU A 51 16.64 -7.61 4.76
CA GLU A 51 15.85 -7.82 3.54
C GLU A 51 14.40 -7.33 3.68
N ASP A 52 14.05 -6.79 4.86
CA ASP A 52 12.69 -6.43 5.23
C ASP A 52 12.50 -4.91 5.19
N SER A 53 11.36 -4.45 4.67
CA SER A 53 10.98 -3.03 4.65
C SER A 53 9.46 -2.91 4.69
N VAL A 54 8.96 -2.16 5.67
CA VAL A 54 7.53 -1.86 5.79
C VAL A 54 7.07 -0.98 4.63
N ALA A 55 7.90 -0.02 4.24
CA ALA A 55 7.61 0.84 3.09
C ALA A 55 7.47 0.02 1.80
N ARG A 56 8.32 -0.98 1.59
CA ARG A 56 8.22 -1.90 0.45
C ARG A 56 6.94 -2.71 0.46
N GLU A 57 6.58 -3.32 1.58
CA GLU A 57 5.35 -4.13 1.70
C GLU A 57 4.11 -3.30 1.39
N VAL A 58 4.03 -2.08 1.94
CA VAL A 58 2.89 -1.20 1.70
C VAL A 58 2.87 -0.65 0.28
N LEU A 59 4.02 -0.32 -0.31
CA LEU A 59 4.09 0.07 -1.72
C LEU A 59 3.66 -1.09 -2.64
N THR A 60 4.02 -2.33 -2.31
CA THR A 60 3.60 -3.52 -3.07
C THR A 60 2.08 -3.66 -3.06
N MET A 61 1.45 -3.44 -1.89
CA MET A 61 -0.02 -3.44 -1.80
C MET A 61 -0.67 -2.35 -2.64
N LEU A 62 -0.05 -1.18 -2.72
CA LEU A 62 -0.56 -0.06 -3.51
C LEU A 62 -0.36 -0.25 -5.03
N ASP A 63 0.74 -0.86 -5.44
CA ASP A 63 1.00 -1.22 -6.85
C ASP A 63 -0.01 -2.27 -7.36
N SER A 64 -0.42 -3.19 -6.49
CA SER A 64 -1.43 -4.22 -6.77
C SER A 64 -2.74 -3.96 -6.03
N LEU A 65 -3.14 -2.68 -5.91
CA LEU A 65 -4.29 -2.22 -5.11
C LEU A 65 -5.60 -2.88 -5.54
N ASP A 66 -5.75 -3.09 -6.85
CA ASP A 66 -6.86 -3.79 -7.49
C ASP A 66 -6.94 -5.26 -7.05
N LEU A 67 -5.84 -6.00 -7.14
CA LEU A 67 -5.72 -7.40 -6.69
C LEU A 67 -6.01 -7.55 -5.20
N HIS A 68 -5.50 -6.61 -4.40
CA HIS A 68 -5.69 -6.61 -2.95
C HIS A 68 -7.06 -6.09 -2.51
N LEU A 69 -7.90 -5.62 -3.45
CA LEU A 69 -9.20 -5.00 -3.17
C LEU A 69 -9.09 -3.95 -2.06
N MET A 70 -8.00 -3.19 -2.07
CA MET A 70 -7.69 -2.20 -1.04
C MET A 70 -8.53 -0.95 -1.29
N LEU A 71 -9.22 -0.51 -0.24
CA LEU A 71 -10.14 0.62 -0.27
C LEU A 71 -9.65 1.74 0.66
N VAL A 72 -10.21 2.93 0.49
CA VAL A 72 -9.82 4.12 1.27
C VAL A 72 -10.07 3.92 2.77
N GLU A 73 -11.06 3.09 3.13
CA GLU A 73 -11.37 2.72 4.51
C GLU A 73 -10.24 1.91 5.18
N ASP A 74 -9.36 1.29 4.41
CA ASP A 74 -8.24 0.48 4.92
C ASP A 74 -7.01 1.32 5.26
N VAL A 75 -6.95 2.57 4.82
CA VAL A 75 -5.82 3.48 5.04
C VAL A 75 -5.30 3.44 6.49
N PRO A 76 -6.15 3.47 7.55
CA PRO A 76 -5.67 3.38 8.93
C PRO A 76 -4.84 2.12 9.23
N LEU A 77 -5.15 0.98 8.60
CA LEU A 77 -4.40 -0.27 8.79
C LEU A 77 -2.98 -0.15 8.25
N HIS A 78 -2.83 0.40 7.05
CA HIS A 78 -1.53 0.60 6.40
C HIS A 78 -0.71 1.68 7.08
N LEU A 79 -1.34 2.77 7.53
CA LEU A 79 -0.67 3.81 8.32
C LEU A 79 -0.11 3.26 9.64
N ALA A 80 -0.88 2.41 10.34
CA ALA A 80 -0.40 1.79 11.57
C ALA A 80 0.84 0.91 11.33
N PHE A 81 0.89 0.19 10.20
CA PHE A 81 2.05 -0.61 9.84
C PHE A 81 3.26 0.29 9.50
N LEU A 82 3.09 1.30 8.64
CA LEU A 82 4.13 2.28 8.27
C LEU A 82 4.74 3.00 9.49
N GLN A 83 3.94 3.22 10.53
CA GLN A 83 4.34 3.90 11.77
C GLN A 83 4.98 2.96 12.81
N SER A 84 5.13 1.67 12.50
CA SER A 84 5.79 0.70 13.39
C SER A 84 7.24 1.12 13.72
N PRO A 85 7.74 0.83 14.93
CA PRO A 85 9.13 1.08 15.27
C PRO A 85 10.11 0.33 14.34
N LEU A 86 11.28 0.93 14.10
CA LEU A 86 12.39 0.21 13.45
C LEU A 86 12.80 -1.01 14.30
N GLY A 87 13.09 -2.14 13.65
CA GLY A 87 13.39 -3.40 14.32
C GLY A 87 12.16 -4.22 14.74
N ALA A 88 10.94 -3.72 14.51
CA ALA A 88 9.69 -4.41 14.85
C ALA A 88 8.96 -4.97 13.61
N PHE A 89 9.66 -5.17 12.49
CA PHE A 89 9.06 -5.54 11.20
C PHE A 89 8.16 -6.79 11.33
N TRP A 90 8.71 -7.91 11.80
CA TRP A 90 7.99 -9.20 11.84
C TRP A 90 6.76 -9.18 12.73
N GLU A 91 6.86 -8.57 13.91
CA GLU A 91 5.72 -8.41 14.82
C GLU A 91 4.64 -7.53 14.17
N SER A 92 5.04 -6.39 13.61
CA SER A 92 4.12 -5.44 13.00
C SER A 92 3.48 -5.96 11.72
N GLN A 93 4.22 -6.74 10.92
CA GLN A 93 3.71 -7.40 9.71
C GLN A 93 2.69 -8.49 10.08
N SER A 94 2.97 -9.28 11.12
CA SER A 94 2.03 -10.28 11.63
C SER A 94 0.71 -9.64 12.07
N ASP A 95 0.78 -8.56 12.85
CA ASP A 95 -0.40 -7.81 13.29
C ASP A 95 -1.17 -7.19 12.14
N TRP A 96 -0.45 -6.65 11.15
CA TRP A 96 -1.05 -6.05 9.97
C TRP A 96 -1.77 -7.10 9.09
N HIS A 97 -1.14 -8.25 8.84
CA HIS A 97 -1.78 -9.36 8.13
C HIS A 97 -3.01 -9.91 8.88
N ALA A 98 -2.95 -10.00 10.21
CA ALA A 98 -4.10 -10.40 11.02
C ALA A 98 -5.29 -9.45 10.82
N LYS A 99 -5.05 -8.13 10.83
CA LYS A 99 -6.11 -7.13 10.59
C LYS A 99 -6.63 -7.16 9.16
N LEU A 100 -5.77 -7.36 8.16
CA LEU A 100 -6.22 -7.53 6.77
C LEU A 100 -7.12 -8.76 6.61
N ALA A 101 -6.82 -9.86 7.31
CA ALA A 101 -7.62 -11.08 7.27
C ALA A 101 -9.04 -10.91 7.87
N GLU A 102 -9.29 -9.86 8.65
CA GLU A 102 -10.61 -9.54 9.19
C GLU A 102 -11.52 -8.81 8.18
N LEU A 103 -10.97 -8.33 7.06
CA LEU A 103 -11.73 -7.60 6.04
C LEU A 103 -12.68 -8.54 5.28
N ASN A 104 -13.90 -8.06 5.02
CA ASN A 104 -14.90 -8.84 4.29
C ASN A 104 -14.69 -8.78 2.77
N TYR A 105 -13.67 -9.51 2.29
CA TYR A 105 -13.37 -9.57 0.86
C TYR A 105 -14.47 -10.18 0.01
N ALA A 106 -15.34 -11.02 0.57
CA ALA A 106 -16.48 -11.58 -0.16
C ALA A 106 -17.47 -10.46 -0.54
N GLU A 107 -17.80 -9.60 0.42
CA GLU A 107 -18.65 -8.44 0.19
C GLU A 107 -18.01 -7.43 -0.77
N ARG A 108 -16.70 -7.17 -0.62
CA ARG A 108 -15.96 -6.28 -1.53
C ARG A 108 -16.04 -6.72 -2.98
N ARG A 109 -15.84 -8.01 -3.26
CA ARG A 109 -15.94 -8.52 -4.64
C ARG A 109 -17.32 -8.25 -5.23
N VAL A 110 -18.37 -8.46 -4.44
CA VAL A 110 -19.75 -8.17 -4.88
C VAL A 110 -19.97 -6.68 -5.14
N SER A 111 -19.48 -5.80 -4.27
CA SER A 111 -19.68 -4.35 -4.42
C SER A 111 -18.81 -3.71 -5.50
N LEU A 112 -17.64 -4.28 -5.77
CA LEU A 112 -16.62 -3.70 -6.67
C LEU A 112 -16.60 -4.33 -8.07
N LYS A 113 -17.41 -5.36 -8.33
CA LYS A 113 -17.44 -6.05 -9.64
C LYS A 113 -17.66 -5.15 -10.86
N ASP A 114 -18.31 -4.01 -10.67
CA ASP A 114 -18.63 -3.05 -11.72
C ASP A 114 -17.66 -1.83 -11.71
N ASP A 115 -16.72 -1.78 -10.76
CA ASP A 115 -15.70 -0.74 -10.69
C ASP A 115 -14.54 -1.10 -11.64
N PRO A 116 -14.21 -0.27 -12.64
CA PRO A 116 -13.17 -0.57 -13.63
C PRO A 116 -11.78 -0.85 -13.04
N ILE A 117 -11.46 -0.31 -11.86
CA ILE A 117 -10.17 -0.56 -11.19
C ILE A 117 -10.13 -1.99 -10.65
N TYR A 118 -11.20 -2.46 -10.03
CA TYR A 118 -11.21 -3.72 -9.27
C TYR A 118 -11.87 -4.89 -10.00
N ALA A 119 -12.64 -4.64 -11.05
CA ALA A 119 -13.52 -5.61 -11.70
C ALA A 119 -12.79 -6.92 -12.08
N LEU A 120 -11.54 -6.82 -12.52
CA LEU A 120 -10.73 -7.99 -12.92
C LEU A 120 -10.56 -9.03 -11.80
N TYR A 121 -10.58 -8.61 -10.53
CA TYR A 121 -10.35 -9.47 -9.37
C TYR A 121 -11.62 -9.74 -8.55
N CYS A 122 -12.78 -9.37 -9.09
CA CYS A 122 -14.09 -9.50 -8.47
C CYS A 122 -15.00 -10.55 -9.13
N GLU A 123 -14.48 -11.32 -10.09
CA GLU A 123 -15.20 -12.40 -10.80
C GLU A 123 -15.62 -13.58 -9.91
#